data_AF-A0A0B7K2E2-F1
#
_entry.id   AF-A0A0B7K2E2-F1
#
_cell.length_a   1.000
_cell.length_b   1.000
_cell.length_c   1.000
_cell.angle_alpha   90.00
_cell.angle_beta   90.00
_cell.angle_gamma   90.00
#
_symmetry.space_group_name_H-M   'P 1'
#
loop_
_entity.id
_entity.type
_entity.pdbx_description
1 polymer ?
#
loop_
_entity_poly.entity_id
_entity_poly.type
_entity_poly.pdbx_seq_one_letter_code
_entity_poly.pdbx_strand_id
1 'polypeptide(L)'
;MKYLTSFVAVALAACAVTDARGLNYPSEALLDIKTTSGHLSGFINKTARNVRQFLGVAYAEPPLESLRFQPPKRKHSSEHVSAENYAPSCKQIISKSPTVYTEHMTQFLTNGGDSEDCLYLNVYAPLKPTAKKLPVFIYIPGGGFTGGGADSLYKIPDKWIQKTQSHIVVTMNYRVNLFGFPNAEAAQQNVGLLDQRMVVEWTRDNIAAFGGDPHKMTLWGQSAGAGSVGMYGYAYPKDLIVKGLISDSGAPAMLARAYAELPLLFGTHYEYRGNSTEYEWEVAEGMQSLWLSFANNPKKNPQAGNVTWPLYKPNENNMAVFAEAGTKWFQLGKGSLTETQCN
;
A
#
# COMPACT_ATOMS: atom_id res chain seq x y z
N MET A 1 4.20 -77.57 -23.14
CA MET A 1 3.54 -76.26 -22.93
C MET A 1 2.98 -76.22 -21.52
N LYS A 2 3.67 -75.54 -20.60
CA LYS A 2 3.26 -75.39 -19.20
C LYS A 2 2.75 -73.96 -19.01
N TYR A 3 1.48 -73.81 -18.65
CA TYR A 3 0.88 -72.54 -18.24
C TYR A 3 1.27 -72.26 -16.78
N LEU A 4 1.81 -71.07 -16.51
CA LEU A 4 1.96 -70.53 -15.16
C LEU A 4 1.09 -69.27 -15.07
N THR A 5 -0.04 -69.39 -14.37
CA THR A 5 -0.88 -68.25 -13.96
C THR A 5 -0.37 -67.76 -12.60
N SER A 6 0.19 -66.55 -12.55
CA SER A 6 0.53 -65.87 -11.28
C SER A 6 -0.68 -65.12 -10.75
N PHE A 7 -1.11 -65.46 -9.54
CA PHE A 7 -2.03 -64.64 -8.73
C PHE A 7 -1.22 -63.57 -7.99
N VAL A 8 -1.52 -62.29 -8.24
CA VAL A 8 -1.05 -61.17 -7.42
C VAL A 8 -2.18 -60.80 -6.46
N ALA A 9 -1.96 -60.99 -5.16
CA ALA A 9 -2.87 -60.54 -4.12
C ALA A 9 -2.74 -59.01 -3.96
N VAL A 10 -3.82 -58.29 -4.20
CA VAL A 10 -3.92 -56.84 -3.92
C VAL A 10 -4.27 -56.69 -2.45
N ALA A 11 -3.33 -56.20 -1.64
CA ALA A 11 -3.60 -55.75 -0.28
C ALA A 11 -4.23 -54.36 -0.32
N LEU A 12 -5.55 -54.26 -0.12
CA LEU A 12 -6.20 -52.98 0.20
C LEU A 12 -5.81 -52.57 1.63
N ALA A 13 -4.87 -51.62 1.74
CA ALA A 13 -4.69 -50.88 2.98
C ALA A 13 -5.84 -49.87 3.10
N ALA A 14 -6.83 -50.18 3.94
CA ALA A 14 -7.84 -49.23 4.36
C ALA A 14 -7.16 -48.14 5.21
N CYS A 15 -6.95 -46.95 4.63
CA CYS A 15 -6.61 -45.77 5.41
C CYS A 15 -7.80 -45.43 6.31
N ALA A 16 -7.60 -45.60 7.62
CA ALA A 16 -8.53 -45.10 8.63
C ALA A 16 -8.70 -43.58 8.43
N VAL A 17 -9.92 -43.17 8.12
CA VAL A 17 -10.33 -41.77 8.16
C VAL A 17 -10.28 -41.35 9.63
N THR A 18 -9.21 -40.69 10.04
CA THR A 18 -9.19 -40.01 11.33
C THR A 18 -10.15 -38.85 11.22
N ASP A 19 -11.30 -39.04 11.86
CA ASP A 19 -12.36 -38.06 12.09
C ASP A 19 -11.74 -36.73 12.56
N ALA A 20 -11.72 -35.74 11.66
CA ALA A 20 -11.31 -34.38 11.97
C ALA A 20 -12.42 -33.77 12.83
N ARG A 21 -12.43 -34.10 14.12
CA ARG A 21 -13.28 -33.44 15.11
C ARG A 21 -12.99 -31.95 15.02
N GLY A 22 -13.95 -31.23 14.43
CA GLY A 22 -13.95 -29.79 14.35
C GLY A 22 -13.69 -29.22 15.74
N LEU A 23 -12.65 -28.39 15.85
CA LEU A 23 -12.40 -27.62 17.05
C LEU A 23 -13.60 -26.67 17.24
N ASN A 24 -14.54 -27.06 18.09
CA ASN A 24 -15.68 -26.24 18.48
C ASN A 24 -15.18 -25.16 19.44
N TYR A 25 -14.61 -24.09 18.89
CA TYR A 25 -14.41 -22.85 19.64
C TYR A 25 -15.74 -22.11 19.72
N PRO A 26 -16.13 -21.55 20.88
CA PRO A 26 -17.28 -20.65 20.95
C PRO A 26 -17.08 -19.50 19.95
N SER A 27 -18.12 -19.17 19.18
CA SER A 27 -18.01 -18.28 18.02
C SER A 27 -17.49 -16.89 18.36
N GLU A 28 -17.74 -16.41 19.58
CA GLU A 28 -17.26 -15.12 20.08
C GLU A 28 -15.75 -15.12 20.36
N ALA A 29 -15.21 -16.19 20.96
CA ALA A 29 -13.77 -16.31 21.24
C ALA A 29 -12.90 -16.39 19.98
N LEU A 30 -13.49 -16.74 18.83
CA LEU A 30 -12.80 -16.72 17.54
C LEU A 30 -12.70 -15.32 16.93
N LEU A 31 -13.53 -14.39 17.38
CA LEU A 31 -13.61 -13.01 16.91
C LEU A 31 -12.93 -12.03 17.87
N ASP A 32 -12.63 -12.43 19.10
CA ASP A 32 -11.86 -11.65 20.06
C ASP A 32 -10.38 -12.07 20.07
N ILE A 33 -9.51 -11.24 19.50
CA ILE A 33 -8.08 -11.54 19.29
C ILE A 33 -7.19 -10.51 19.98
N LYS A 34 -6.29 -10.97 20.85
CA LYS A 34 -5.26 -10.10 21.45
C LYS A 34 -4.06 -9.96 20.53
N THR A 35 -3.63 -8.72 20.31
CA THR A 35 -2.46 -8.36 19.51
C THR A 35 -1.60 -7.35 20.26
N THR A 36 -0.42 -7.04 19.73
CA THR A 36 0.43 -5.95 20.23
C THR A 36 -0.22 -4.57 20.08
N SER A 37 -1.17 -4.42 19.15
CA SER A 37 -1.86 -3.16 18.85
C SER A 37 -3.21 -3.00 19.55
N GLY A 38 -3.61 -3.95 20.39
CA GLY A 38 -4.89 -3.92 21.11
C GLY A 38 -5.59 -5.27 21.14
N HIS A 39 -6.72 -5.29 21.84
CA HIS A 39 -7.67 -6.39 21.88
C HIS A 39 -8.75 -6.15 20.81
N LEU A 40 -8.74 -6.94 19.76
CA LEU A 40 -9.55 -6.72 18.57
C LEU A 40 -10.82 -7.56 18.62
N SER A 41 -11.97 -6.94 18.32
CA SER A 41 -13.20 -7.66 17.99
C SER A 41 -13.44 -7.60 16.48
N GLY A 42 -13.32 -8.74 15.83
CA GLY A 42 -13.64 -8.92 14.41
C GLY A 42 -15.08 -9.34 14.18
N PHE A 43 -15.41 -9.65 12.94
CA PHE A 43 -16.76 -10.05 12.55
C PHE A 43 -16.77 -11.10 11.44
N ILE A 44 -17.95 -11.67 11.16
CA ILE A 44 -18.19 -12.55 10.01
C ILE A 44 -19.06 -11.81 9.01
N ASN A 45 -18.54 -11.59 7.80
CA ASN A 45 -19.29 -10.94 6.74
C ASN A 45 -20.42 -11.86 6.24
N LYS A 46 -21.63 -11.31 6.05
CA LYS A 46 -22.82 -12.03 5.57
C LYS A 46 -22.62 -12.70 4.20
N THR A 47 -21.80 -12.11 3.33
CA THR A 47 -21.48 -12.65 1.99
C THR A 47 -20.33 -13.68 2.02
N ALA A 48 -19.47 -13.60 3.05
CA ALA A 48 -18.34 -14.48 3.27
C ALA A 48 -18.41 -15.17 4.65
N ARG A 49 -19.44 -16.00 4.85
CA ARG A 49 -19.81 -16.62 6.14
C ARG A 49 -18.76 -17.56 6.74
N ASN A 50 -17.79 -18.02 5.94
CA ASN A 50 -16.69 -18.86 6.40
C ASN A 50 -15.39 -18.07 6.63
N VAL A 51 -15.47 -16.74 6.76
CA VAL A 51 -14.31 -15.86 6.92
C VAL A 51 -14.51 -14.96 8.13
N ARG A 52 -13.53 -14.96 9.02
CA ARG A 52 -13.37 -13.98 10.09
C ARG A 52 -12.60 -12.80 9.53
N GLN A 53 -13.12 -11.60 9.72
CA GLN A 53 -12.56 -10.36 9.20
C GLN A 53 -12.24 -9.42 10.36
N PHE A 54 -11.06 -8.83 10.30
CA PHE A 54 -10.58 -7.82 11.24
C PHE A 54 -10.07 -6.66 10.40
N LEU A 55 -10.86 -5.61 10.29
CA LEU A 55 -10.61 -4.47 9.41
C LEU A 55 -10.16 -3.25 10.22
N GLY A 56 -9.32 -2.41 9.64
CA GLY A 56 -8.90 -1.15 10.26
C GLY A 56 -8.05 -1.35 11.53
N VAL A 57 -7.15 -2.33 11.52
CA VAL A 57 -6.24 -2.58 12.66
C VAL A 57 -4.99 -1.72 12.54
N ALA A 58 -4.75 -0.83 13.51
CA ALA A 58 -3.58 0.05 13.49
C ALA A 58 -2.29 -0.74 13.71
N TYR A 59 -1.33 -0.64 12.78
CA TYR A 59 0.00 -1.25 12.95
C TYR A 59 1.06 -0.23 13.41
N ALA A 60 0.80 1.06 13.18
CA ALA A 60 1.65 2.17 13.59
C ALA A 60 0.84 3.28 14.27
N GLU A 61 1.53 4.15 15.01
CA GLU A 61 0.96 5.42 15.45
C GLU A 61 0.60 6.30 14.24
N PRO A 62 -0.47 7.12 14.32
CA PRO A 62 -0.85 8.02 13.25
C PRO A 62 0.32 8.95 12.86
N PRO A 63 0.70 9.05 11.58
CA PRO A 63 1.84 9.85 11.12
C PRO A 63 1.46 11.34 11.00
N LEU A 64 0.86 11.89 12.05
CA LEU A 64 0.35 13.26 12.12
C LEU A 64 1.40 14.21 12.69
N GLU A 65 1.28 15.49 12.35
CA GLU A 65 2.10 16.57 12.92
C GLU A 65 3.60 16.28 12.83
N SER A 66 4.28 16.15 13.99
CA SER A 66 5.72 15.88 14.06
C SER A 66 6.12 14.48 13.59
N LEU A 67 5.16 13.56 13.44
CA LEU A 67 5.39 12.22 12.86
C LEU A 67 5.21 12.22 11.33
N ARG A 68 4.76 13.33 10.74
CA ARG A 68 4.70 13.46 9.27
C ARG A 68 6.12 13.32 8.71
N PHE A 69 6.24 12.50 7.66
CA PHE A 69 7.51 12.16 7.00
C PHE A 69 8.55 11.43 7.87
N GLN A 70 8.21 11.04 9.11
CA GLN A 70 9.08 10.22 9.96
C GLN A 70 8.85 8.73 9.69
N PRO A 71 9.83 7.85 9.99
CA PRO A 71 9.59 6.41 10.07
C PRO A 71 8.35 6.08 10.88
N PRO A 72 7.57 5.07 10.46
CA PRO A 72 6.42 4.66 11.24
C PRO A 72 6.88 4.25 12.64
N LYS A 73 6.13 4.67 13.65
CA LYS A 73 6.33 4.25 15.03
C LYS A 73 5.35 3.13 15.33
N ARG A 74 5.83 2.01 15.84
CA ARG A 74 4.99 0.84 16.12
C ARG A 74 3.86 1.18 17.10
N LYS A 75 2.64 0.74 16.77
CA LYS A 75 1.50 0.87 17.68
C LYS A 75 1.60 -0.18 18.80
N HIS A 76 1.53 0.29 20.04
CA HIS A 76 1.34 -0.56 21.20
C HIS A 76 0.09 -0.11 21.96
N SER A 77 -0.86 -1.02 22.16
CA SER A 77 -2.06 -0.74 22.94
C SER A 77 -2.59 -2.01 23.57
N SER A 78 -3.28 -1.86 24.70
CA SER A 78 -4.10 -2.91 25.32
C SER A 78 -5.59 -2.58 25.25
N GLU A 79 -5.96 -1.49 24.58
CA GLU A 79 -7.33 -1.06 24.44
C GLU A 79 -8.14 -2.03 23.58
N HIS A 80 -9.44 -2.04 23.81
CA HIS A 80 -10.38 -2.79 23.01
C HIS A 80 -10.74 -2.02 21.75
N VAL A 81 -10.61 -2.65 20.58
CA VAL A 81 -10.80 -2.04 19.27
C VAL A 81 -11.80 -2.88 18.47
N SER A 82 -12.92 -2.26 18.07
CA SER A 82 -13.83 -2.87 17.08
C SER A 82 -13.16 -2.80 15.71
N ALA A 83 -12.82 -3.97 15.17
CA ALA A 83 -12.15 -4.16 13.88
C ALA A 83 -13.16 -4.53 12.79
N GLU A 84 -14.24 -3.76 12.70
CA GLU A 84 -15.38 -4.06 11.81
C GLU A 84 -15.42 -3.24 10.53
N ASN A 85 -14.65 -2.15 10.47
CA ASN A 85 -14.70 -1.19 9.38
C ASN A 85 -13.29 -0.98 8.80
N TYR A 86 -13.21 -0.79 7.48
CA TYR A 86 -11.97 -0.33 6.88
C TYR A 86 -11.62 1.06 7.41
N ALA A 87 -10.32 1.27 7.66
CA ALA A 87 -9.79 2.60 7.85
C ALA A 87 -9.67 3.33 6.49
N PRO A 88 -9.69 4.68 6.48
CA PRO A 88 -9.46 5.46 5.27
C PRO A 88 -8.14 5.09 4.59
N SER A 89 -8.08 5.26 3.27
CA SER A 89 -6.82 5.13 2.54
C SER A 89 -5.87 6.28 2.90
N CYS A 90 -4.58 6.16 2.58
CA CYS A 90 -3.65 7.27 2.81
C CYS A 90 -3.95 8.48 1.91
N LYS A 91 -3.63 9.69 2.39
CA LYS A 91 -3.84 10.93 1.63
C LYS A 91 -3.29 10.83 0.21
N GLN A 92 -4.16 11.06 -0.76
CA GLN A 92 -3.85 10.86 -2.18
C GLN A 92 -4.72 11.72 -3.09
N ILE A 93 -4.28 11.89 -4.34
CA ILE A 93 -5.06 12.58 -5.35
C ILE A 93 -6.15 11.63 -5.84
N ILE A 94 -7.40 11.90 -5.46
CA ILE A 94 -8.56 11.18 -5.96
C ILE A 94 -9.12 11.97 -7.15
N SER A 95 -8.70 11.59 -8.37
CA SER A 95 -9.23 12.18 -9.59
C SER A 95 -10.67 11.70 -9.84
N LYS A 96 -11.58 12.65 -10.11
CA LYS A 96 -12.94 12.38 -10.57
C LYS A 96 -13.06 12.44 -12.11
N SER A 97 -11.94 12.65 -12.80
CA SER A 97 -11.95 12.70 -14.26
C SER A 97 -12.33 11.35 -14.84
N PRO A 98 -13.09 11.33 -15.96
CA PRO A 98 -13.31 10.12 -16.75
C PRO A 98 -12.00 9.45 -17.15
N THR A 99 -11.86 8.18 -16.79
CA THR A 99 -10.75 7.29 -17.15
C THR A 99 -11.29 5.87 -17.25
N VAL A 100 -10.54 4.97 -17.89
CA VAL A 100 -10.90 3.55 -17.90
C VAL A 100 -11.08 2.97 -16.48
N TYR A 101 -10.36 3.47 -15.48
CA TYR A 101 -10.48 3.03 -14.09
C TYR A 101 -11.73 3.58 -13.39
N THR A 102 -12.06 4.84 -13.63
CA THR A 102 -13.21 5.51 -12.99
C THR A 102 -14.54 5.13 -13.66
N GLU A 103 -14.53 4.69 -14.92
CA GLU A 103 -15.75 4.37 -15.67
C GLU A 103 -15.99 2.88 -15.90
N HIS A 104 -14.93 2.10 -16.13
CA HIS A 104 -15.05 0.70 -16.57
C HIS A 104 -14.40 -0.32 -15.63
N MET A 105 -13.43 0.10 -14.83
CA MET A 105 -12.73 -0.75 -13.86
C MET A 105 -12.89 -0.23 -12.43
N THR A 106 -14.13 0.06 -12.04
CA THR A 106 -14.47 0.67 -10.75
C THR A 106 -14.06 -0.18 -9.55
N GLN A 107 -13.85 -1.48 -9.74
CA GLN A 107 -13.32 -2.38 -8.71
C GLN A 107 -11.92 -2.01 -8.22
N PHE A 108 -11.17 -1.18 -8.97
CA PHE A 108 -9.85 -0.66 -8.59
C PHE A 108 -9.91 0.59 -7.71
N LEU A 109 -11.08 1.23 -7.62
CA LEU A 109 -11.25 2.44 -6.82
C LEU A 109 -11.21 2.08 -5.34
N THR A 110 -10.67 3.01 -4.55
CA THR A 110 -10.69 2.93 -3.10
C THR A 110 -12.00 3.49 -2.56
N ASN A 111 -12.58 2.83 -1.57
CA ASN A 111 -13.74 3.35 -0.83
C ASN A 111 -13.30 4.06 0.46
N GLY A 112 -14.24 4.66 1.19
CA GLY A 112 -14.00 5.17 2.55
C GLY A 112 -13.22 6.48 2.67
N GLY A 113 -12.78 7.09 1.55
CA GLY A 113 -12.05 8.36 1.54
C GLY A 113 -10.58 8.22 1.94
N ASP A 114 -9.93 9.34 2.25
CA ASP A 114 -8.52 9.39 2.60
C ASP A 114 -8.21 10.18 3.89
N SER A 115 -7.10 9.83 4.56
CA SER A 115 -6.61 10.48 5.78
C SER A 115 -5.09 10.38 5.89
N GLU A 116 -4.44 11.23 6.68
CA GLU A 116 -3.04 11.01 7.08
C GLU A 116 -2.95 9.94 8.17
N ASP A 117 -3.98 9.86 9.03
CA ASP A 117 -4.19 8.72 9.92
C ASP A 117 -4.71 7.54 9.09
N CYS A 118 -3.77 6.81 8.47
CA CYS A 118 -4.06 5.76 7.50
C CYS A 118 -3.24 4.48 7.66
N LEU A 119 -2.35 4.38 8.67
CA LEU A 119 -1.44 3.25 8.87
C LEU A 119 -2.13 2.04 9.53
N TYR A 120 -3.07 1.47 8.76
CA TYR A 120 -3.90 0.35 9.16
C TYR A 120 -3.74 -0.84 8.21
N LEU A 121 -3.96 -2.03 8.75
CA LEU A 121 -4.03 -3.29 8.02
C LEU A 121 -5.36 -4.00 8.29
N ASN A 122 -5.64 -5.01 7.49
CA ASN A 122 -6.80 -5.86 7.64
C ASN A 122 -6.36 -7.33 7.60
N VAL A 123 -7.00 -8.17 8.42
CA VAL A 123 -6.73 -9.60 8.49
C VAL A 123 -7.99 -10.37 8.10
N TYR A 124 -7.85 -11.29 7.14
CA TYR A 124 -8.89 -12.22 6.74
C TYR A 124 -8.41 -13.63 7.04
N ALA A 125 -9.12 -14.30 7.94
CA ALA A 125 -8.77 -15.64 8.40
C ALA A 125 -9.96 -16.59 8.22
N PRO A 126 -9.73 -17.88 7.94
CA PRO A 126 -10.82 -18.83 7.79
C PRO A 126 -11.52 -19.06 9.14
N LEU A 127 -12.82 -19.32 9.07
CA LEU A 127 -13.62 -19.74 10.22
C LEU A 127 -13.38 -21.23 10.51
N LYS A 128 -13.15 -22.05 9.47
CA LYS A 128 -12.94 -23.50 9.57
C LYS A 128 -11.60 -23.89 8.95
N PRO A 129 -10.47 -23.54 9.59
CA PRO A 129 -9.14 -23.72 9.02
C PRO A 129 -8.83 -25.19 8.70
N THR A 130 -8.18 -25.46 7.56
CA THR A 130 -7.78 -26.83 7.17
C THR A 130 -6.55 -27.34 7.93
N ALA A 131 -5.84 -26.46 8.66
CA ALA A 131 -4.70 -26.81 9.49
C ALA A 131 -4.56 -25.85 10.67
N LYS A 132 -3.82 -26.26 11.72
CA LYS A 132 -3.61 -25.44 12.93
C LYS A 132 -2.75 -24.19 12.71
N LYS A 133 -1.84 -24.24 11.74
CA LYS A 133 -0.90 -23.16 11.40
C LYS A 133 -0.92 -22.97 9.89
N LEU A 134 -1.59 -21.92 9.43
CA LEU A 134 -1.83 -21.66 8.02
C LEU A 134 -0.73 -20.80 7.39
N PRO A 135 -0.42 -20.99 6.09
CA PRO A 135 0.38 -20.02 5.36
C PRO A 135 -0.31 -18.66 5.33
N VAL A 136 0.50 -17.60 5.32
CA VAL A 136 0.03 -16.20 5.38
C VAL A 136 0.50 -15.45 4.15
N PHE A 137 -0.42 -14.80 3.44
CA PHE A 137 -0.10 -13.86 2.37
C PHE A 137 -0.24 -12.44 2.89
N ILE A 138 0.77 -11.61 2.65
CA ILE A 138 0.77 -10.19 2.99
C ILE A 138 0.73 -9.42 1.67
N TYR A 139 -0.40 -8.78 1.38
CA TYR A 139 -0.68 -8.12 0.11
C TYR A 139 -0.39 -6.62 0.17
N ILE A 140 0.53 -6.15 -0.69
CA ILE A 140 0.86 -4.73 -0.88
C ILE A 140 0.07 -4.19 -2.08
N PRO A 141 -0.81 -3.20 -1.89
CA PRO A 141 -1.56 -2.63 -3.00
C PRO A 141 -0.66 -1.84 -3.97
N GLY A 142 -1.02 -1.90 -5.26
CA GLY A 142 -0.50 -1.01 -6.28
C GLY A 142 -1.13 0.39 -6.22
N GLY A 143 -0.81 1.21 -7.22
CA GLY A 143 -1.27 2.61 -7.34
C GLY A 143 -0.15 3.61 -7.64
N GLY A 144 0.89 3.17 -8.36
CA GLY A 144 1.97 4.04 -8.84
C GLY A 144 2.76 4.76 -7.74
N PHE A 145 2.70 4.28 -6.50
CA PHE A 145 3.21 4.98 -5.30
C PHE A 145 2.55 6.35 -5.04
N THR A 146 1.49 6.72 -5.75
CA THR A 146 0.78 8.01 -5.59
C THR A 146 -0.64 7.88 -5.06
N GLY A 147 -1.21 6.68 -5.19
CA GLY A 147 -2.53 6.34 -4.65
C GLY A 147 -2.65 4.86 -4.34
N GLY A 148 -3.88 4.43 -4.10
CA GLY A 148 -4.23 3.08 -3.66
C GLY A 148 -4.52 2.99 -2.16
N GLY A 149 -5.10 1.87 -1.75
CA GLY A 149 -5.46 1.56 -0.38
C GLY A 149 -6.08 0.18 -0.27
N ALA A 150 -6.27 -0.33 0.95
CA ALA A 150 -6.72 -1.69 1.19
C ALA A 150 -8.21 -1.92 0.88
N ASP A 151 -9.05 -0.89 1.05
CA ASP A 151 -10.49 -0.95 0.77
C ASP A 151 -10.78 -0.74 -0.72
N SER A 152 -10.55 -1.78 -1.52
CA SER A 152 -10.84 -1.80 -2.95
C SER A 152 -11.29 -3.20 -3.36
N LEU A 153 -12.39 -3.31 -4.11
CA LEU A 153 -13.07 -4.58 -4.39
C LEU A 153 -12.13 -5.64 -5.01
N TYR A 154 -11.18 -5.24 -5.84
CA TYR A 154 -10.26 -6.20 -6.46
C TYR A 154 -9.28 -6.86 -5.48
N LYS A 155 -9.10 -6.28 -4.28
CA LYS A 155 -8.11 -6.70 -3.27
C LYS A 155 -8.73 -7.54 -2.16
N ILE A 156 -10.05 -7.59 -2.05
CA ILE A 156 -10.75 -8.27 -0.95
C ILE A 156 -10.63 -9.79 -1.15
N PRO A 157 -9.95 -10.53 -0.25
CA PRO A 157 -9.61 -11.94 -0.46
C PRO A 157 -10.68 -12.92 0.06
N ASP A 158 -11.82 -12.40 0.53
CA ASP A 158 -12.81 -13.14 1.30
C ASP A 158 -13.40 -14.35 0.54
N LYS A 159 -13.69 -14.23 -0.75
CA LYS A 159 -14.17 -15.33 -1.59
C LYS A 159 -13.13 -16.45 -1.73
N TRP A 160 -11.85 -16.10 -1.82
CA TRP A 160 -10.77 -17.07 -1.94
C TRP A 160 -10.60 -17.87 -0.65
N ILE A 161 -10.61 -17.19 0.49
CA ILE A 161 -10.54 -17.82 1.81
C ILE A 161 -11.80 -18.65 2.05
N GLN A 162 -12.99 -18.12 1.77
CA GLN A 162 -14.27 -18.84 1.90
C GLN A 162 -14.24 -20.19 1.18
N LYS A 163 -13.68 -20.25 -0.04
CA LYS A 163 -13.62 -21.46 -0.84
C LYS A 163 -12.61 -22.49 -0.32
N THR A 164 -11.46 -22.03 0.17
CA THR A 164 -10.30 -22.91 0.40
C THR A 164 -10.02 -23.21 1.88
N GLN A 165 -10.31 -22.25 2.76
CA GLN A 165 -10.07 -22.31 4.20
C GLN A 165 -8.63 -22.63 4.62
N SER A 166 -7.66 -22.45 3.71
CA SER A 166 -6.31 -23.03 3.83
C SER A 166 -5.19 -22.01 3.99
N HIS A 167 -5.52 -20.72 4.12
CA HIS A 167 -4.56 -19.63 4.21
C HIS A 167 -5.17 -18.40 4.88
N ILE A 168 -4.32 -17.48 5.32
CA ILE A 168 -4.69 -16.15 5.84
C ILE A 168 -4.17 -15.09 4.87
N VAL A 169 -4.92 -14.01 4.70
CA VAL A 169 -4.47 -12.85 3.94
C VAL A 169 -4.48 -11.61 4.83
N VAL A 170 -3.39 -10.86 4.79
CA VAL A 170 -3.25 -9.53 5.38
C VAL A 170 -3.20 -8.51 4.25
N THR A 171 -4.08 -7.51 4.26
CA THR A 171 -4.01 -6.36 3.34
C THR A 171 -3.63 -5.11 4.12
N MET A 172 -3.03 -4.11 3.47
CA MET A 172 -2.51 -2.94 4.16
C MET A 172 -2.73 -1.63 3.41
N ASN A 173 -2.72 -0.55 4.16
CA ASN A 173 -2.36 0.77 3.68
C ASN A 173 -0.87 1.04 3.96
N TYR A 174 -0.24 1.87 3.14
CA TYR A 174 1.07 2.48 3.38
C TYR A 174 1.05 3.90 2.83
N ARG A 175 1.86 4.81 3.37
CA ARG A 175 1.89 6.20 2.86
C ARG A 175 2.35 6.22 1.41
N VAL A 176 1.66 7.04 0.61
CA VAL A 176 1.89 7.24 -0.83
C VAL A 176 2.23 8.72 -1.10
N ASN A 177 2.58 9.05 -2.35
CA ASN A 177 2.99 10.37 -2.83
C ASN A 177 4.04 11.04 -1.92
N LEU A 178 4.03 12.37 -1.84
CA LEU A 178 4.79 13.18 -0.90
C LEU A 178 4.79 12.62 0.54
N PHE A 179 3.68 12.05 1.04
CA PHE A 179 3.61 11.54 2.42
C PHE A 179 4.48 10.29 2.64
N GLY A 180 4.65 9.44 1.63
CA GLY A 180 5.44 8.20 1.71
C GLY A 180 6.83 8.29 1.08
N PHE A 181 6.96 9.14 0.07
CA PHE A 181 8.11 9.23 -0.82
C PHE A 181 8.44 10.70 -1.11
N PRO A 182 8.79 11.50 -0.09
CA PRO A 182 9.01 12.93 -0.27
C PRO A 182 10.21 13.26 -1.15
N ASN A 183 11.20 12.36 -1.27
CA ASN A 183 12.43 12.58 -2.03
C ASN A 183 13.12 13.93 -1.69
N ALA A 184 13.20 14.24 -0.40
CA ALA A 184 13.74 15.48 0.13
C ALA A 184 14.98 15.22 0.98
N GLU A 185 15.97 16.11 0.95
CA GLU A 185 17.21 15.99 1.73
C GLU A 185 16.94 15.87 3.24
N ALA A 186 15.97 16.62 3.76
CA ALA A 186 15.56 16.56 5.16
C ALA A 186 14.80 15.26 5.55
N ALA A 187 14.41 14.45 4.56
CA ALA A 187 13.67 13.20 4.74
C ALA A 187 14.22 12.13 3.79
N GLN A 188 15.51 11.77 3.97
CA GLN A 188 16.25 10.79 3.14
C GLN A 188 15.68 9.36 3.19
N GLN A 189 14.58 9.13 3.91
CA GLN A 189 14.01 7.80 4.14
C GLN A 189 12.76 7.60 3.27
N ASN A 190 12.69 6.46 2.59
CA ASN A 190 11.50 6.00 1.89
C ASN A 190 10.48 5.47 2.91
N VAL A 191 9.86 6.37 3.67
CA VAL A 191 9.00 6.01 4.81
C VAL A 191 7.79 5.17 4.42
N GLY A 192 7.29 5.30 3.19
CA GLY A 192 6.26 4.40 2.64
C GLY A 192 6.73 2.94 2.51
N LEU A 193 8.01 2.68 2.25
CA LEU A 193 8.57 1.31 2.30
C LEU A 193 8.75 0.84 3.75
N LEU A 194 9.07 1.74 4.67
CA LEU A 194 9.18 1.42 6.10
C LEU A 194 7.81 1.07 6.68
N ASP A 195 6.73 1.71 6.23
CA ASP A 195 5.35 1.37 6.57
C ASP A 195 5.05 -0.09 6.20
N GLN A 196 5.41 -0.48 4.96
CA GLN A 196 5.23 -1.85 4.49
C GLN A 196 6.04 -2.86 5.31
N ARG A 197 7.29 -2.51 5.64
CA ARG A 197 8.13 -3.33 6.52
C ARG A 197 7.47 -3.50 7.90
N MET A 198 6.90 -2.44 8.46
CA MET A 198 6.21 -2.52 9.74
C MET A 198 5.01 -3.46 9.72
N VAL A 199 4.24 -3.52 8.62
CA VAL A 199 3.16 -4.51 8.47
C VAL A 199 3.70 -5.93 8.47
N VAL A 200 4.84 -6.18 7.83
CA VAL A 200 5.46 -7.52 7.84
C VAL A 200 5.87 -7.91 9.25
N GLU A 201 6.47 -6.99 10.00
CA GLU A 201 6.86 -7.24 11.39
C GLU A 201 5.66 -7.38 12.31
N TRP A 202 4.63 -6.54 12.15
CA TRP A 202 3.37 -6.69 12.88
C TRP A 202 2.75 -8.06 12.62
N THR A 203 2.75 -8.51 11.36
CA THR A 203 2.23 -9.81 10.98
C THR A 203 3.06 -10.93 11.65
N ARG A 204 4.39 -10.86 11.61
CA ARG A 204 5.27 -11.81 12.33
C ARG A 204 4.89 -11.95 13.80
N ASP A 205 4.65 -10.81 14.46
CA ASP A 205 4.46 -10.75 15.91
C ASP A 205 3.03 -11.18 16.33
N ASN A 206 2.04 -11.07 15.44
CA ASN A 206 0.62 -11.22 15.82
C ASN A 206 -0.13 -12.34 15.10
N ILE A 207 0.31 -12.79 13.91
CA ILE A 207 -0.53 -13.63 13.04
C ILE A 207 -0.84 -15.02 13.62
N ALA A 208 -0.02 -15.49 14.57
CA ALA A 208 -0.25 -16.73 15.30
C ALA A 208 -1.59 -16.73 16.03
N ALA A 209 -2.02 -15.59 16.58
CA ALA A 209 -3.32 -15.47 17.27
C ALA A 209 -4.51 -15.66 16.32
N PHE A 210 -4.32 -15.39 15.02
CA PHE A 210 -5.33 -15.58 13.98
C PHE A 210 -5.32 -17.00 13.39
N GLY A 211 -4.37 -17.87 13.80
CA GLY A 211 -4.17 -19.21 13.25
C GLY A 211 -3.13 -19.30 12.14
N GLY A 212 -2.36 -18.23 11.91
CA GLY A 212 -1.28 -18.19 10.92
C GLY A 212 0.03 -18.76 11.44
N ASP A 213 0.91 -19.16 10.52
CA ASP A 213 2.28 -19.53 10.81
C ASP A 213 3.22 -18.33 10.55
N PRO A 214 3.79 -17.67 11.57
CA PRO A 214 4.72 -16.56 11.37
C PRO A 214 6.01 -16.97 10.65
N HIS A 215 6.27 -18.27 10.51
CA HIS A 215 7.41 -18.79 9.75
C HIS A 215 7.07 -19.17 8.30
N LYS A 216 5.81 -19.04 7.87
CA LYS A 216 5.35 -19.32 6.49
C LYS A 216 4.55 -18.14 5.92
N MET A 217 5.20 -16.97 5.92
CA MET A 217 4.64 -15.75 5.36
C MET A 217 5.18 -15.49 3.96
N THR A 218 4.34 -15.04 3.03
CA THR A 218 4.70 -14.68 1.66
C THR A 218 4.29 -13.23 1.42
N LEU A 219 5.23 -12.40 0.96
CA LEU A 219 4.93 -11.04 0.53
C LEU A 219 4.47 -11.07 -0.93
N TRP A 220 3.33 -10.45 -1.22
CA TRP A 220 2.71 -10.43 -2.53
C TRP A 220 2.29 -9.01 -2.88
N GLY A 221 2.45 -8.59 -4.12
CA GLY A 221 2.04 -7.26 -4.53
C GLY A 221 1.79 -7.17 -6.03
N GLN A 222 1.04 -6.13 -6.41
CA GLN A 222 0.68 -5.82 -7.79
C GLN A 222 1.16 -4.42 -8.17
N SER A 223 1.67 -4.23 -9.39
CA SER A 223 2.15 -2.93 -9.90
C SER A 223 3.19 -2.28 -8.96
N ALA A 224 2.94 -1.08 -8.43
CA ALA A 224 3.79 -0.46 -7.41
C ALA A 224 4.00 -1.34 -6.16
N GLY A 225 3.00 -2.15 -5.79
CA GLY A 225 3.13 -3.17 -4.75
C GLY A 225 4.08 -4.31 -5.15
N ALA A 226 4.12 -4.71 -6.42
CA ALA A 226 5.11 -5.67 -6.93
C ALA A 226 6.53 -5.06 -6.94
N GLY A 227 6.64 -3.78 -7.30
CA GLY A 227 7.89 -3.02 -7.15
C GLY A 227 8.36 -3.01 -5.69
N SER A 228 7.44 -2.78 -4.76
CA SER A 228 7.69 -2.83 -3.32
C SER A 228 8.18 -4.20 -2.84
N VAL A 229 7.53 -5.30 -3.29
CA VAL A 229 7.97 -6.68 -3.00
C VAL A 229 9.40 -6.91 -3.46
N GLY A 230 9.73 -6.48 -4.68
CA GLY A 230 11.09 -6.58 -5.21
C GLY A 230 12.09 -5.78 -4.37
N MET A 231 11.79 -4.52 -4.07
CA MET A 231 12.64 -3.64 -3.25
C MET A 231 12.84 -4.17 -1.83
N TYR A 232 11.81 -4.77 -1.24
CA TYR A 232 11.90 -5.40 0.07
C TYR A 232 12.98 -6.48 0.11
N GLY A 233 13.08 -7.31 -0.94
CA GLY A 233 14.14 -8.31 -1.06
C GLY A 233 15.56 -7.73 -1.11
N TYR A 234 15.72 -6.57 -1.78
CA TYR A 234 17.01 -5.86 -1.84
C TYR A 234 17.35 -5.09 -0.56
N ALA A 235 16.34 -4.54 0.11
CA ALA A 235 16.51 -3.76 1.33
C ALA A 235 16.85 -4.64 2.55
N TYR A 236 16.33 -5.87 2.59
CA TYR A 236 16.48 -6.78 3.74
C TYR A 236 17.09 -8.14 3.38
N PRO A 237 18.26 -8.21 2.69
CA PRO A 237 18.82 -9.46 2.19
C PRO A 237 19.24 -10.42 3.31
N LYS A 238 19.50 -9.90 4.51
CA LYS A 238 19.91 -10.67 5.70
C LYS A 238 18.78 -10.87 6.72
N ASP A 239 17.64 -10.21 6.54
CA ASP A 239 16.51 -10.25 7.47
C ASP A 239 15.17 -10.15 6.73
N LEU A 240 14.91 -11.11 5.84
CA LEU A 240 13.75 -11.07 4.96
C LEU A 240 12.41 -11.24 5.71
N ILE A 241 12.38 -11.83 6.92
CA ILE A 241 11.18 -12.24 7.67
C ILE A 241 10.25 -13.23 6.91
N VAL A 242 9.78 -12.88 5.71
CA VAL A 242 8.97 -13.71 4.80
C VAL A 242 9.82 -14.80 4.12
N LYS A 243 9.13 -15.83 3.60
CA LYS A 243 9.71 -16.99 2.91
C LYS A 243 9.47 -17.01 1.41
N GLY A 244 8.53 -16.22 0.91
CA GLY A 244 8.21 -16.13 -0.51
C GLY A 244 7.93 -14.68 -0.91
N LEU A 245 8.22 -14.39 -2.18
CA LEU A 245 7.95 -13.10 -2.83
C LEU A 245 7.15 -13.38 -4.11
N ILE A 246 6.02 -12.69 -4.29
CA ILE A 246 5.20 -12.75 -5.50
C ILE A 246 5.02 -11.34 -6.05
N SER A 247 5.38 -11.12 -7.32
CA SER A 247 5.40 -9.80 -7.95
C SER A 247 4.59 -9.80 -9.24
N ASP A 248 3.37 -9.27 -9.18
CA ASP A 248 2.46 -9.22 -10.32
C ASP A 248 2.61 -7.88 -11.06
N SER A 249 3.08 -7.94 -12.31
CA SER A 249 3.16 -6.79 -13.21
C SER A 249 3.91 -5.58 -12.63
N GLY A 250 5.03 -5.80 -11.96
CA GLY A 250 5.92 -4.75 -11.48
C GLY A 250 7.30 -5.28 -11.05
N ALA A 251 8.26 -4.38 -10.92
CA ALA A 251 9.66 -4.68 -10.63
C ALA A 251 10.32 -3.55 -9.80
N PRO A 252 11.44 -3.80 -9.10
CA PRO A 252 12.09 -2.79 -8.25
C PRO A 252 12.40 -1.46 -8.94
N ALA A 253 12.67 -1.48 -10.25
CA ALA A 253 12.98 -0.28 -11.04
C ALA A 253 11.82 0.74 -11.11
N MET A 254 10.62 0.41 -10.63
CA MET A 254 9.47 1.32 -10.67
C MET A 254 9.62 2.56 -9.75
N LEU A 255 10.38 2.48 -8.64
CA LEU A 255 10.68 3.68 -7.81
C LEU A 255 11.76 4.58 -8.43
N ALA A 256 12.57 4.06 -9.37
CA ALA A 256 13.57 4.87 -10.09
C ALA A 256 12.94 5.86 -11.09
N ARG A 257 11.61 5.82 -11.25
CA ARG A 257 10.81 6.81 -11.99
C ARG A 257 10.04 7.73 -11.03
N ALA A 258 10.65 8.13 -9.92
CA ALA A 258 10.12 9.24 -9.14
C ALA A 258 10.00 10.47 -10.05
N TYR A 259 8.82 11.07 -10.02
CA TYR A 259 8.34 12.13 -10.88
C TYR A 259 9.42 13.20 -11.13
N ALA A 260 9.65 13.53 -12.40
CA ALA A 260 10.78 14.35 -12.87
C ALA A 260 10.85 15.74 -12.19
N GLU A 261 9.75 16.19 -11.60
CA GLU A 261 9.66 17.44 -10.86
C GLU A 261 10.15 17.38 -9.41
N LEU A 262 10.20 16.21 -8.74
CA LEU A 262 10.61 16.14 -7.33
C LEU A 262 12.07 16.55 -7.11
N PRO A 263 13.04 16.10 -7.93
CA PRO A 263 14.41 16.59 -7.79
C PRO A 263 14.54 18.11 -8.05
N LEU A 264 13.71 18.69 -8.91
CA LEU A 264 13.66 20.15 -9.10
C LEU A 264 13.03 20.85 -7.88
N LEU A 265 11.95 20.27 -7.34
CA LEU A 265 11.26 20.78 -6.16
C LEU A 265 12.14 20.78 -4.90
N PHE A 266 13.05 19.82 -4.78
CA PHE A 266 13.92 19.71 -3.60
C PHE A 266 15.36 20.13 -3.87
N GLY A 267 15.67 20.66 -5.06
CA GLY A 267 17.02 21.10 -5.41
C GLY A 267 18.05 19.96 -5.54
N THR A 268 17.60 18.71 -5.67
CA THR A 268 18.45 17.50 -5.76
C THR A 268 18.62 17.00 -7.20
N HIS A 269 18.20 17.77 -8.20
CA HIS A 269 18.23 17.38 -9.62
C HIS A 269 19.64 17.08 -10.16
N TYR A 270 20.69 17.72 -9.60
CA TYR A 270 22.07 17.49 -9.98
C TYR A 270 22.60 16.10 -9.58
N GLU A 271 22.02 15.47 -8.57
CA GLU A 271 22.46 14.16 -8.05
C GLU A 271 22.15 13.01 -9.02
N TYR A 272 21.13 13.17 -9.87
CA TYR A 272 20.63 12.10 -10.75
C TYR A 272 21.10 12.21 -12.19
N ARG A 273 21.46 13.41 -12.66
CA ARG A 273 21.81 13.67 -14.07
C ARG A 273 23.17 14.33 -14.27
N GLY A 274 23.93 14.54 -13.19
CA GLY A 274 25.20 15.28 -13.21
C GLY A 274 25.00 16.79 -13.02
N ASN A 275 26.06 17.58 -13.25
CA ASN A 275 26.02 19.03 -13.06
C ASN A 275 24.84 19.64 -13.83
N SER A 276 23.89 20.18 -13.08
CA SER A 276 22.74 20.85 -13.65
C SER A 276 23.14 22.20 -14.23
N THR A 277 22.48 22.54 -15.33
CA THR A 277 22.63 23.82 -15.99
C THR A 277 22.12 24.94 -15.08
N GLU A 278 22.62 26.17 -15.30
CA GLU A 278 22.07 27.37 -14.67
C GLU A 278 20.56 27.51 -14.90
N TYR A 279 20.09 27.04 -16.08
CA TYR A 279 18.66 26.94 -16.39
C TYR A 279 17.89 26.05 -15.40
N GLU A 280 18.38 24.85 -15.13
CA GLU A 280 17.74 23.90 -14.23
C GLU A 280 17.78 24.35 -12.76
N TRP A 281 18.90 24.96 -12.33
CA TRP A 281 19.03 25.53 -10.99
C TRP A 281 18.02 26.65 -10.75
N GLU A 282 17.91 27.59 -11.69
CA GLU A 282 16.95 28.67 -11.56
C GLU A 282 15.52 28.13 -11.51
N VAL A 283 15.17 27.13 -12.33
CA VAL A 283 13.85 26.47 -12.33
C VAL A 283 13.55 25.83 -10.97
N ALA A 284 14.53 25.11 -10.41
CA ALA A 284 14.42 24.47 -9.11
C ALA A 284 14.22 25.50 -7.98
N GLU A 285 14.98 26.60 -7.98
CA GLU A 285 14.90 27.64 -6.96
C GLU A 285 13.52 28.32 -6.90
N GLY A 286 12.93 28.65 -8.04
CA GLY A 286 11.61 29.26 -8.00
C GLY A 286 10.49 28.25 -7.74
N MET A 287 10.65 26.96 -8.08
CA MET A 287 9.72 25.91 -7.63
C MET A 287 9.75 25.81 -6.10
N GLN A 288 10.96 25.77 -5.52
CA GLN A 288 11.16 25.79 -4.07
C GLN A 288 10.57 27.05 -3.42
N SER A 289 10.76 28.22 -4.04
CA SER A 289 10.22 29.50 -3.53
C SER A 289 8.69 29.52 -3.51
N LEU A 290 8.04 28.99 -4.56
CA LEU A 290 6.59 28.85 -4.59
C LEU A 290 6.09 27.88 -3.52
N TRP A 291 6.76 26.74 -3.36
CA TRP A 291 6.39 25.79 -2.32
C TRP A 291 6.62 26.33 -0.91
N LEU A 292 7.69 27.08 -0.68
CA LEU A 292 7.92 27.79 0.58
C LEU A 292 6.83 28.84 0.83
N SER A 293 6.44 29.60 -0.19
CA SER A 293 5.34 30.56 -0.09
C SER A 293 4.02 29.87 0.26
N PHE A 294 3.73 28.70 -0.32
CA PHE A 294 2.56 27.89 0.01
C PHE A 294 2.62 27.39 1.45
N ALA A 295 3.74 26.78 1.85
CA ALA A 295 3.92 26.21 3.18
C ALA A 295 3.82 27.27 4.29
N ASN A 296 4.33 28.48 4.04
CA ASN A 296 4.26 29.61 4.98
C ASN A 296 2.84 30.18 5.13
N ASN A 297 2.05 30.19 4.05
CA ASN A 297 0.67 30.68 4.11
C ASN A 297 -0.23 29.98 3.07
N PRO A 298 -0.82 28.83 3.42
CA PRO A 298 -1.63 28.05 2.48
C PRO A 298 -2.97 28.72 2.13
N LYS A 299 -3.33 29.85 2.78
CA LYS A 299 -4.54 30.62 2.50
C LYS A 299 -4.33 31.70 1.43
N LYS A 300 -3.09 31.96 1.01
CA LYS A 300 -2.75 32.89 -0.06
C LYS A 300 -2.16 32.15 -1.25
N ASN A 301 -2.35 32.71 -2.43
CA ASN A 301 -1.71 32.20 -3.64
C ASN A 301 -0.19 32.20 -3.46
N PRO A 302 0.51 31.09 -3.75
CA PRO A 302 1.96 31.04 -3.70
C PRO A 302 2.61 32.06 -4.62
N GLN A 303 3.69 32.71 -4.19
CA GLN A 303 4.40 33.73 -4.96
C GLN A 303 5.91 33.50 -4.94
N ALA A 304 6.55 33.67 -6.09
CA ALA A 304 7.99 33.69 -6.24
C ALA A 304 8.38 34.68 -7.35
N GLY A 305 9.13 35.72 -7.00
CA GLY A 305 9.45 36.82 -7.93
C GLY A 305 8.17 37.43 -8.52
N ASN A 306 8.10 37.49 -9.86
CA ASN A 306 6.94 38.02 -10.60
C ASN A 306 5.84 36.98 -10.86
N VAL A 307 6.02 35.74 -10.42
CA VAL A 307 5.05 34.65 -10.64
C VAL A 307 4.17 34.51 -9.40
N THR A 308 2.86 34.63 -9.59
CA THR A 308 1.85 34.20 -8.62
C THR A 308 1.20 32.93 -9.13
N TRP A 309 1.30 31.84 -8.39
CA TRP A 309 0.59 30.60 -8.69
C TRP A 309 -0.92 30.85 -8.48
N PRO A 310 -1.72 30.97 -9.55
CA PRO A 310 -3.11 31.37 -9.41
C PRO A 310 -3.92 30.25 -8.75
N LEU A 311 -4.93 30.63 -7.98
CA LEU A 311 -5.97 29.69 -7.55
C LEU A 311 -6.59 29.04 -8.79
N TYR A 312 -6.63 27.72 -8.82
CA TYR A 312 -7.28 26.99 -9.91
C TYR A 312 -8.76 27.39 -9.98
N LYS A 313 -9.19 27.82 -11.16
CA LYS A 313 -10.59 28.11 -11.47
C LYS A 313 -10.96 27.33 -12.72
N PRO A 314 -11.94 26.40 -12.65
CA PRO A 314 -12.26 25.49 -13.76
C PRO A 314 -12.59 26.18 -15.10
N ASN A 315 -13.00 27.44 -15.06
CA ASN A 315 -13.42 28.22 -16.23
C ASN A 315 -12.39 29.28 -16.65
N GLU A 316 -11.21 29.32 -16.01
CA GLU A 316 -10.13 30.25 -16.36
C GLU A 316 -8.89 29.46 -16.79
N ASN A 317 -8.43 29.71 -18.02
CA ASN A 317 -7.21 29.14 -18.56
C ASN A 317 -5.97 29.89 -18.05
N ASN A 318 -5.72 29.83 -16.75
CA ASN A 318 -4.54 30.45 -16.13
C ASN A 318 -3.54 29.36 -15.76
N MET A 319 -2.37 29.36 -16.40
CA MET A 319 -1.29 28.42 -16.12
C MET A 319 -0.03 29.18 -15.72
N ALA A 320 0.58 28.76 -14.61
CA ALA A 320 1.93 29.19 -14.27
C ALA A 320 2.91 28.23 -14.95
N VAL A 321 3.82 28.77 -15.77
CA VAL A 321 4.86 27.96 -16.42
C VAL A 321 6.19 28.25 -15.73
N PHE A 322 6.77 27.20 -15.16
CA PHE A 322 8.08 27.30 -14.51
C PHE A 322 9.20 27.35 -15.55
N ALA A 323 9.10 26.55 -16.62
CA ALA A 323 10.08 26.50 -17.69
C ALA A 323 9.51 25.87 -18.98
N GLU A 324 9.78 26.48 -20.14
CA GLU A 324 9.52 25.92 -21.47
C GLU A 324 10.48 26.54 -22.51
N ALA A 325 11.04 25.71 -23.39
CA ALA A 325 11.84 26.14 -24.55
C ALA A 325 12.93 27.20 -24.24
N GLY A 326 13.64 27.08 -23.12
CA GLY A 326 14.69 28.02 -22.71
C GLY A 326 14.18 29.31 -22.05
N THR A 327 12.87 29.48 -21.94
CA THR A 327 12.22 30.56 -21.18
C THR A 327 11.85 30.04 -19.78
N LYS A 328 11.91 30.92 -18.77
CA LYS A 328 11.62 30.62 -17.37
C LYS A 328 10.65 31.66 -16.80
N TRP A 329 9.93 31.31 -15.73
CA TRP A 329 9.26 32.26 -14.84
C TRP A 329 8.23 33.18 -15.51
N PHE A 330 7.30 32.63 -16.29
CA PHE A 330 6.25 33.43 -16.94
C PHE A 330 4.84 32.85 -16.73
N GLN A 331 3.87 33.74 -16.78
CA GLN A 331 2.46 33.43 -16.62
C GLN A 331 1.79 33.41 -18.00
N LEU A 332 1.21 32.28 -18.38
CA LEU A 332 0.40 32.19 -19.59
C LEU A 332 -1.00 32.73 -19.28
N GLY A 333 -1.38 33.83 -19.95
CA GLY A 333 -2.70 34.46 -19.84
C GLY A 333 -3.73 33.84 -20.79
N LYS A 334 -4.89 33.49 -20.23
CA LYS A 334 -6.19 33.05 -20.81
C LYS A 334 -6.25 32.07 -21.99
N GLY A 335 -5.16 31.57 -22.57
CA GLY A 335 -5.31 30.59 -23.67
C GLY A 335 -4.06 30.09 -24.36
N SER A 336 -3.20 29.36 -23.65
CA SER A 336 -2.22 28.50 -24.33
C SER A 336 -2.12 27.15 -23.62
N LEU A 337 -2.67 26.15 -24.31
CA LEU A 337 -2.35 24.73 -24.15
C LEU A 337 -0.97 24.51 -24.78
N THR A 338 -0.04 23.91 -24.05
CA THR A 338 1.15 23.27 -24.65
C THR A 338 1.13 21.76 -24.43
N GLU A 339 -0.07 21.16 -24.50
CA GLU A 339 -0.23 19.71 -24.62
C GLU A 339 -0.67 19.30 -26.04
N THR A 340 -0.25 20.02 -27.08
CA THR A 340 -0.57 19.67 -28.47
C THR A 340 0.46 18.79 -29.18
N GLN A 341 1.61 18.45 -28.59
CA GLN A 341 2.55 17.50 -29.19
C GLN A 341 3.28 16.63 -28.16
N CYS A 342 2.62 15.56 -27.70
CA CYS A 342 3.30 14.30 -27.41
C CYS A 342 2.90 13.31 -28.51
N ASN A 343 3.76 13.18 -29.52
CA ASN A 343 3.76 12.02 -30.43
C ASN A 343 4.77 11.00 -29.91
#